data_AF-A0A7I4BF17-F1
#
_entry.id   AF-A0A7I4BF17-F1
#
_cell.length_a   1.000
_cell.length_b   1.000
_cell.length_c   1.000
_cell.angle_alpha   90.00
_cell.angle_beta   90.00
_cell.angle_gamma   90.00
#
_symmetry.space_group_name_H-M   'P 1'
#
loop_
_entity.id
_entity.type
_entity.pdbx_description
1 polymer ?
#
loop_
_entity_poly.entity_id
_entity_poly.type
_entity_poly.pdbx_seq_one_letter_code
_entity_poly.pdbx_strand_id
1 'polypeptide(L)'
;MEEEHEVYGGDIPDEVEGELEGDSDGDCEDLLLKGDIGIDEAASKELEEMKKRLKEMEEEAAALRDMQAKVEKEMGGSQDSAITSGAQANREEADARSVFVGNVDYSCTPEEVQQHFQSCGTVNRVTILTDKFGQPKGFAYVEFLEVEAVQNAILLSESELHNRPLKVTSKRTNVPGMKGFRGRPYAPYYGYRPRRPFSAPYGKVPRFRRPMRYRPYY
;
A
#
# COMPACT_ATOMS: atom_id res chain seq x y z
N MET A 1 -59.31 4.76 -2.05
CA MET A 1 -59.17 4.31 -3.45
C MET A 1 -57.84 4.88 -3.90
N GLU A 2 -56.78 4.19 -3.54
CA GLU A 2 -55.38 4.45 -3.93
C GLU A 2 -54.70 3.09 -3.71
N GLU A 3 -54.25 2.51 -4.82
CA GLU A 3 -53.74 1.14 -4.93
C GLU A 3 -52.34 1.01 -4.30
N GLU A 4 -52.19 -0.03 -3.48
CA GLU A 4 -50.92 -0.51 -2.94
C GLU A 4 -50.14 -1.22 -4.06
N HIS A 5 -48.85 -0.91 -4.21
CA HIS A 5 -47.96 -1.60 -5.14
C HIS A 5 -46.98 -2.48 -4.34
N GLU A 6 -47.39 -3.71 -4.06
CA GLU A 6 -46.49 -4.79 -3.63
C GLU A 6 -45.68 -5.27 -4.85
N VAL A 7 -44.36 -5.13 -4.82
CA VAL A 7 -43.47 -5.87 -5.73
C VAL A 7 -42.76 -6.94 -4.91
N TYR A 8 -43.30 -8.15 -5.04
CA TYR A 8 -42.79 -9.40 -4.50
C TYR A 8 -41.43 -9.74 -5.14
N GLY A 9 -40.51 -10.24 -4.31
CA GLY A 9 -39.18 -10.71 -4.71
C GLY A 9 -39.24 -11.95 -5.62
N GLY A 10 -38.21 -12.10 -6.45
CA GLY A 10 -37.98 -13.27 -7.28
C GLY A 10 -36.49 -13.43 -7.57
N ASP A 11 -35.92 -14.41 -6.89
CA ASP A 11 -34.71 -15.21 -7.13
C ASP A 11 -33.81 -14.89 -8.35
N ILE A 12 -32.51 -14.68 -8.07
CA ILE A 12 -31.42 -14.63 -9.04
C ILE A 12 -30.89 -16.06 -9.25
N PRO A 13 -30.94 -16.64 -10.46
CA PRO A 13 -30.28 -17.91 -10.72
C PRO A 13 -28.79 -17.73 -11.06
N ASP A 14 -27.98 -18.56 -10.41
CA ASP A 14 -26.56 -18.82 -10.64
C ASP A 14 -26.31 -19.66 -11.91
N GLU A 15 -25.07 -19.54 -12.39
CA GLU A 15 -24.34 -20.39 -13.37
C GLU A 15 -24.74 -20.28 -14.85
N VAL A 16 -23.78 -19.96 -15.74
CA VAL A 16 -23.22 -20.89 -16.74
C VAL A 16 -21.85 -20.35 -17.22
N GLU A 17 -20.80 -21.13 -16.97
CA GLU A 17 -19.47 -21.00 -17.56
C GLU A 17 -19.49 -21.28 -19.07
N GLY A 18 -18.66 -20.58 -19.85
CA GLY A 18 -18.52 -20.84 -21.28
C GLY A 18 -17.26 -20.22 -21.86
N GLU A 19 -16.14 -20.93 -21.72
CA GLU A 19 -14.92 -20.75 -22.51
C GLU A 19 -15.23 -20.93 -24.01
N LEU A 20 -14.59 -20.14 -24.88
CA LEU A 20 -14.33 -20.54 -26.28
C LEU A 20 -13.18 -19.70 -26.86
N GLU A 21 -12.01 -20.34 -26.92
CA GLU A 21 -10.83 -19.93 -27.69
C GLU A 21 -10.98 -20.29 -29.18
N GLY A 22 -10.30 -19.54 -30.06
CA GLY A 22 -9.45 -20.14 -31.10
C GLY A 22 -10.00 -20.36 -32.52
N ASP A 23 -9.57 -19.45 -33.41
CA ASP A 23 -9.06 -19.66 -34.79
C ASP A 23 -9.96 -20.17 -35.94
N SER A 24 -10.01 -19.39 -37.03
CA SER A 24 -9.70 -19.85 -38.41
C SER A 24 -9.94 -18.73 -39.44
N ASP A 25 -8.86 -18.10 -39.92
CA ASP A 25 -8.84 -17.36 -41.19
C ASP A 25 -8.98 -18.34 -42.38
N GLY A 26 -9.73 -17.98 -43.43
CA GLY A 26 -9.70 -18.73 -44.69
C GLY A 26 -10.84 -18.45 -45.70
N ASP A 27 -10.59 -17.49 -46.59
CA ASP A 27 -10.98 -17.40 -48.01
C ASP A 27 -12.44 -17.53 -48.54
N CYS A 28 -12.81 -16.46 -49.27
CA CYS A 28 -13.45 -16.44 -50.60
C CYS A 28 -14.92 -16.87 -50.73
N GLU A 29 -15.79 -15.93 -51.13
CA GLU A 29 -16.48 -15.97 -52.43
C GLU A 29 -17.33 -14.71 -52.67
N ASP A 30 -17.28 -14.26 -53.91
CA ASP A 30 -18.03 -13.19 -54.54
C ASP A 30 -19.53 -13.49 -54.56
N LEU A 31 -20.35 -12.65 -53.90
CA LEU A 31 -21.79 -12.58 -54.16
C LEU A 31 -22.27 -11.12 -54.21
N LEU A 32 -22.06 -10.50 -55.36
CA LEU A 32 -22.90 -9.43 -55.88
C LEU A 32 -24.35 -9.91 -56.06
N LEU A 33 -25.27 -9.45 -55.21
CA LEU A 33 -26.71 -9.38 -55.55
C LEU A 33 -27.45 -8.25 -54.80
N LYS A 34 -27.48 -7.10 -55.49
CA LYS A 34 -28.58 -6.13 -55.67
C LYS A 34 -29.65 -6.02 -54.57
N GLY A 35 -29.72 -4.83 -53.99
CA GLY A 35 -30.91 -4.28 -53.33
C GLY A 35 -30.78 -2.78 -53.14
N ASP A 36 -30.94 -1.99 -54.20
CA ASP A 36 -31.14 -0.53 -54.11
C ASP A 36 -32.48 -0.23 -53.44
N ILE A 37 -32.47 0.25 -52.19
CA ILE A 37 -33.55 1.10 -51.66
C ILE A 37 -32.94 2.13 -50.69
N GLY A 38 -32.99 3.41 -51.08
CA GLY A 38 -33.06 4.54 -50.16
C GLY A 38 -31.75 4.97 -49.50
N ILE A 39 -31.05 5.90 -50.14
CA ILE A 39 -30.05 6.76 -49.51
C ILE A 39 -30.80 7.64 -48.48
N ASP A 40 -30.75 7.29 -47.20
CA ASP A 40 -31.13 8.24 -46.15
C ASP A 40 -29.94 9.16 -45.89
N GLU A 41 -29.96 10.32 -46.55
CA GLU A 41 -29.06 11.46 -46.35
C GLU A 41 -28.87 11.90 -44.88
N ALA A 42 -29.69 11.39 -43.96
CA ALA A 42 -29.57 11.61 -42.53
C ALA A 42 -28.40 10.80 -41.93
N ALA A 43 -28.23 9.53 -42.34
CA ALA A 43 -27.15 8.69 -41.83
C ALA A 43 -25.77 9.15 -42.32
N SER A 44 -25.67 9.71 -43.52
CA SER A 44 -24.40 10.30 -44.01
C SER A 44 -24.03 11.58 -43.25
N LYS A 45 -25.00 12.43 -42.93
CA LYS A 45 -24.79 13.65 -42.13
C LYS A 45 -24.39 13.32 -40.68
N GLU A 46 -25.02 12.31 -40.06
CA GLU A 46 -24.66 11.83 -38.72
C GLU A 46 -23.28 11.15 -38.68
N LEU A 47 -22.91 10.40 -39.71
CA LEU A 47 -21.57 9.82 -39.86
C LEU A 47 -20.51 10.89 -40.13
N GLU A 48 -20.83 11.96 -40.84
CA GLU A 48 -19.94 13.12 -41.03
C GLU A 48 -19.73 13.90 -39.73
N GLU A 49 -20.79 14.08 -38.93
CA GLU A 49 -20.69 14.71 -37.61
C GLU A 49 -19.89 13.85 -36.61
N MET A 50 -20.05 12.52 -36.63
CA MET A 50 -19.20 11.61 -35.84
C MET A 50 -17.75 11.64 -36.30
N LYS A 51 -17.49 11.61 -37.61
CA LYS A 51 -16.13 11.71 -38.17
C LYS A 51 -15.47 13.04 -37.81
N LYS A 52 -16.25 14.13 -37.77
CA LYS A 52 -15.76 15.44 -37.35
C LYS A 52 -15.37 15.46 -35.87
N ARG A 53 -16.17 14.87 -34.98
CA ARG A 53 -15.83 14.73 -33.55
C ARG A 53 -14.62 13.83 -33.29
N LEU A 54 -14.49 12.74 -34.05
CA LEU A 54 -13.31 11.87 -33.95
C LEU A 54 -12.05 12.59 -34.42
N LYS A 55 -12.15 13.39 -35.48
CA LYS A 55 -11.03 14.20 -35.97
C LYS A 55 -10.62 15.29 -34.98
N GLU A 56 -11.59 15.95 -34.33
CA GLU A 56 -11.33 16.91 -33.26
C GLU A 56 -10.68 16.24 -32.04
N MET A 57 -11.13 15.04 -31.65
CA MET A 57 -10.47 14.23 -30.60
C MET A 57 -9.06 13.75 -31.00
N GLU A 58 -8.84 13.37 -32.25
CA GLU A 58 -7.52 12.96 -32.75
C GLU A 58 -6.55 14.14 -32.76
N GLU A 59 -7.02 15.33 -33.13
CA GLU A 59 -6.22 16.57 -33.10
C GLU A 59 -5.92 17.01 -31.65
N GLU A 60 -6.88 16.90 -30.72
CA GLU A 60 -6.63 17.13 -29.28
C GLU A 60 -5.68 16.09 -28.67
N ALA A 61 -5.82 14.81 -29.06
CA ALA A 61 -4.93 13.74 -28.60
C ALA A 61 -3.50 13.91 -29.14
N ALA A 62 -3.34 14.34 -30.39
CA ALA A 62 -2.04 14.65 -30.97
C ALA A 62 -1.38 15.85 -30.27
N ALA A 63 -2.15 16.90 -29.97
CA ALA A 63 -1.66 18.06 -29.21
C ALA A 63 -1.23 17.67 -27.78
N LEU A 64 -2.00 16.81 -27.11
CA LEU A 64 -1.63 16.26 -25.80
C LEU A 64 -0.39 15.36 -25.89
N ARG A 65 -0.23 14.58 -26.96
CA ARG A 65 0.96 13.75 -27.17
C ARG A 65 2.21 14.58 -27.42
N ASP A 66 2.09 15.68 -28.16
CA ASP A 66 3.19 16.64 -28.34
C ASP A 66 3.51 17.39 -27.05
N MET A 67 2.50 17.68 -26.22
CA MET A 67 2.70 18.28 -24.91
C MET A 67 3.37 17.30 -23.94
N GLN A 68 2.94 16.03 -23.95
CA GLN A 68 3.57 14.95 -23.20
C GLN A 68 5.00 14.70 -23.68
N ALA A 69 5.25 14.63 -24.98
CA ALA A 69 6.60 14.45 -25.54
C ALA A 69 7.54 15.62 -25.22
N LYS A 70 7.03 16.86 -25.12
CA LYS A 70 7.81 18.02 -24.67
C LYS A 70 8.10 17.95 -23.17
N VAL A 71 7.12 17.57 -22.35
CA VAL A 71 7.31 17.34 -20.91
C VAL A 71 8.32 16.21 -20.68
N GLU A 72 8.29 15.14 -21.47
CA GLU A 72 9.26 14.03 -21.41
C GLU A 72 10.66 14.45 -21.84
N LYS A 73 10.78 15.32 -22.85
CA LYS A 73 12.06 15.83 -23.33
C LYS A 73 12.70 16.82 -22.34
N GLU A 74 11.89 17.56 -21.58
CA GLU A 74 12.37 18.43 -20.49
C GLU A 74 12.57 17.69 -19.16
N MET A 75 11.88 16.57 -18.92
CA MET A 75 12.06 15.66 -17.78
C MET A 75 12.90 14.42 -18.13
N GLY A 76 13.93 14.57 -18.96
CA GLY A 76 14.86 13.52 -19.37
C GLY A 76 15.75 13.01 -18.22
N GLY A 77 15.15 12.28 -17.29
CA GLY A 77 15.82 11.56 -16.21
C GLY A 77 14.81 11.15 -15.14
N SER A 78 14.51 9.84 -15.06
CA SER A 78 13.75 9.15 -14.00
C SER A 78 12.21 9.01 -14.16
N GLN A 79 11.75 8.41 -15.26
CA GLN A 79 10.34 7.97 -15.35
C GLN A 79 9.99 6.81 -14.40
N ASP A 80 10.98 6.05 -13.89
CA ASP A 80 10.76 5.10 -12.78
C ASP A 80 10.62 5.80 -11.40
N SER A 81 11.02 7.07 -11.29
CA SER A 81 10.88 7.86 -10.05
C SER A 81 9.57 8.64 -9.95
N ALA A 82 8.88 8.91 -11.06
CA ALA A 82 7.60 9.63 -11.05
C ALA A 82 6.44 8.78 -10.51
N ILE A 83 6.39 7.49 -10.89
CA ILE A 83 5.37 6.54 -10.40
C ILE A 83 5.60 6.24 -8.92
N THR A 84 6.86 6.12 -8.51
CA THR A 84 7.22 5.90 -7.11
C THR A 84 7.03 7.16 -6.26
N SER A 85 7.30 8.36 -6.77
CA SER A 85 7.09 9.62 -6.02
C SER A 85 5.62 10.00 -5.87
N GLY A 86 4.76 9.79 -6.89
CA GLY A 86 3.32 9.96 -6.76
C GLY A 86 2.70 8.95 -5.77
N ALA A 87 3.10 7.68 -5.86
CA ALA A 87 2.67 6.66 -4.90
C ALA A 87 3.22 6.92 -3.49
N GLN A 88 4.42 7.49 -3.37
CA GLN A 88 5.04 7.81 -2.10
C GLN A 88 4.37 9.03 -1.45
N ALA A 89 4.03 10.07 -2.20
CA ALA A 89 3.28 11.22 -1.70
C ALA A 89 1.90 10.81 -1.17
N ASN A 90 1.18 9.97 -1.92
CA ASN A 90 -0.12 9.45 -1.48
C ASN A 90 0.02 8.57 -0.22
N ARG A 91 1.07 7.74 -0.17
CA ARG A 91 1.36 6.94 1.03
C ARG A 91 1.76 7.80 2.23
N GLU A 92 2.48 8.90 2.03
CA GLU A 92 2.83 9.85 3.08
C GLU A 92 1.59 10.57 3.63
N GLU A 93 0.65 10.93 2.76
CA GLU A 93 -0.63 11.53 3.16
C GLU A 93 -1.53 10.53 3.90
N ALA A 94 -1.62 9.29 3.41
CA ALA A 94 -2.28 8.20 4.13
C ALA A 94 -1.60 7.91 5.47
N ASP A 95 -0.26 7.95 5.51
CA ASP A 95 0.52 7.76 6.73
C ASP A 95 0.28 8.90 7.74
N ALA A 96 0.11 10.14 7.26
CA ALA A 96 -0.22 11.29 8.10
C ALA A 96 -1.62 11.19 8.72
N ARG A 97 -2.57 10.57 8.01
CA ARG A 97 -3.92 10.23 8.49
C ARG A 97 -4.00 8.88 9.20
N SER A 98 -2.87 8.20 9.39
CA SER A 98 -2.80 6.89 10.01
C SER A 98 -2.27 6.93 11.43
N VAL A 99 -2.72 5.97 12.21
CA VAL A 99 -2.38 5.78 13.61
C VAL A 99 -1.77 4.40 13.82
N PHE A 100 -0.76 4.34 14.67
CA PHE A 100 -0.19 3.12 15.20
C PHE A 100 -0.89 2.76 16.52
N VAL A 101 -1.45 1.56 16.58
CA VAL A 101 -2.06 1.00 17.77
C VAL A 101 -1.20 -0.17 18.23
N GLY A 102 -0.68 -0.08 19.44
CA GLY A 102 0.10 -1.11 20.10
C GLY A 102 -0.61 -1.74 21.29
N ASN A 103 -0.10 -2.89 21.70
CA ASN A 103 -0.68 -3.71 22.77
C ASN A 103 -2.10 -4.22 22.46
N VAL A 104 -2.41 -4.39 21.17
CA VAL A 104 -3.68 -5.00 20.73
C VAL A 104 -3.69 -6.48 21.11
N ASP A 105 -4.86 -7.01 21.42
CA ASP A 105 -4.98 -8.42 21.75
C ASP A 105 -4.75 -9.34 20.54
N TYR A 106 -4.30 -10.56 20.79
CA TYR A 106 -4.03 -11.54 19.73
C TYR A 106 -5.31 -12.14 19.16
N SER A 107 -6.40 -12.13 19.94
CA SER A 107 -7.72 -12.58 19.49
C SER A 107 -8.56 -11.45 18.89
N CYS A 108 -8.06 -10.21 18.88
CA CYS A 108 -8.76 -9.08 18.28
C CYS A 108 -8.97 -9.28 16.79
N THR A 109 -10.21 -9.05 16.35
CA THR A 109 -10.55 -8.94 14.93
C THR A 109 -10.34 -7.50 14.46
N PRO A 110 -10.11 -7.26 13.16
CA PRO A 110 -10.04 -5.90 12.62
C PRO A 110 -11.36 -5.13 12.80
N GLU A 111 -12.49 -5.84 12.85
CA GLU A 111 -13.82 -5.25 13.08
C GLU A 111 -13.95 -4.64 14.48
N GLU A 112 -13.45 -5.32 15.51
CA GLU A 112 -13.45 -4.80 16.89
C GLU A 112 -12.59 -3.53 17.00
N VAL A 113 -11.41 -3.54 16.36
CA VAL A 113 -10.54 -2.36 16.31
C VAL A 113 -11.26 -1.21 15.59
N GLN A 114 -11.93 -1.49 14.49
CA GLN A 114 -12.70 -0.49 13.76
C GLN A 114 -13.83 0.10 14.62
N GLN A 115 -14.63 -0.74 15.28
CA GLN A 115 -15.73 -0.29 16.14
C GLN A 115 -15.25 0.61 17.27
N HIS A 116 -14.10 0.28 17.87
CA HIS A 116 -13.51 1.08 18.94
C HIS A 116 -13.13 2.49 18.48
N PHE A 117 -12.46 2.58 17.33
CA PHE A 117 -12.01 3.85 16.75
C PHE A 117 -13.09 4.59 15.96
N GLN A 118 -14.26 3.98 15.72
CA GLN A 118 -15.40 4.61 15.05
C GLN A 118 -15.91 5.83 15.82
N SER A 119 -15.76 5.84 17.14
CA SER A 119 -16.09 6.99 18.00
C SER A 119 -15.19 8.22 17.76
N CYS A 120 -13.97 8.01 17.25
CA CYS A 120 -12.99 9.06 16.99
C CYS A 120 -13.16 9.70 15.61
N GLY A 121 -13.65 8.91 14.63
CA GLY A 121 -13.82 9.32 13.24
C GLY A 121 -14.05 8.12 12.30
N THR A 122 -14.20 8.41 11.02
CA THR A 122 -14.43 7.41 9.96
C THR A 122 -13.14 6.71 9.56
N VAL A 123 -13.09 5.40 9.75
CA VAL A 123 -11.95 4.54 9.39
C VAL A 123 -12.00 4.18 7.90
N ASN A 124 -10.90 4.41 7.19
CA ASN A 124 -10.71 4.00 5.79
C ASN A 124 -10.24 2.54 5.72
N ARG A 125 -9.19 2.20 6.48
CA ARG A 125 -8.56 0.88 6.44
C ARG A 125 -7.96 0.48 7.77
N VAL A 126 -8.14 -0.78 8.17
CA VAL A 126 -7.46 -1.39 9.32
C VAL A 126 -6.51 -2.46 8.82
N THR A 127 -5.28 -2.48 9.33
CA THR A 127 -4.27 -3.49 9.00
C THR A 127 -3.60 -4.00 10.27
N ILE A 128 -3.88 -5.26 10.63
CA ILE A 128 -3.23 -5.94 11.76
C ILE A 128 -1.93 -6.56 11.27
N LEU A 129 -0.82 -6.25 11.96
CA LEU A 129 0.48 -6.79 11.61
C LEU A 129 0.63 -8.19 12.20
N THR A 130 0.76 -9.19 11.33
CA THR A 130 1.07 -10.57 11.69
C THR A 130 2.55 -10.87 11.50
N ASP A 131 3.07 -11.80 12.29
CA ASP A 131 4.41 -12.37 12.12
C ASP A 131 4.43 -13.36 10.94
N LYS A 132 5.63 -13.79 10.54
CA LYS A 132 5.85 -14.77 9.46
C LYS A 132 5.17 -16.11 9.70
N PHE A 133 4.91 -16.44 10.97
CA PHE A 133 4.19 -17.64 11.39
C PHE A 133 2.66 -17.45 11.44
N GLY A 134 2.14 -16.32 10.94
CA GLY A 134 0.71 -16.00 10.91
C GLY A 134 0.13 -15.55 12.25
N GLN A 135 0.92 -15.55 13.33
CA GLN A 135 0.46 -15.06 14.64
C GLN A 135 0.42 -13.52 14.64
N PRO A 136 -0.65 -12.89 15.17
CA PRO A 136 -0.70 -11.45 15.30
C PRO A 136 0.40 -10.96 16.24
N LYS A 137 1.02 -9.83 15.90
CA LYS A 137 2.12 -9.25 16.70
C LYS A 137 1.62 -8.37 17.85
N GLY A 138 0.31 -8.11 17.90
CA GLY A 138 -0.31 -7.15 18.82
C GLY A 138 -0.11 -5.69 18.41
N PHE A 139 0.09 -5.46 17.11
CA PHE A 139 0.19 -4.13 16.51
C PHE A 139 -0.79 -4.00 15.34
N ALA A 140 -1.45 -2.86 15.24
CA ALA A 140 -2.33 -2.52 14.14
C ALA A 140 -2.05 -1.11 13.62
N TYR A 141 -2.32 -0.90 12.34
CA TYR A 141 -2.39 0.41 11.72
C TYR A 141 -3.83 0.69 11.35
N VAL A 142 -4.30 1.88 11.72
CA VAL A 142 -5.63 2.36 11.38
C VAL A 142 -5.47 3.62 10.56
N GLU A 143 -5.99 3.60 9.34
CA GLU A 143 -6.05 4.75 8.44
C GLU A 143 -7.41 5.40 8.56
N PHE A 144 -7.44 6.70 8.84
CA PHE A 144 -8.66 7.49 8.89
C PHE A 144 -8.86 8.30 7.61
N LEU A 145 -10.10 8.70 7.33
CA LEU A 145 -10.37 9.66 6.27
C LEU A 145 -9.90 11.07 6.63
N GLU A 146 -10.04 11.45 7.90
CA GLU A 146 -9.73 12.78 8.41
C GLU A 146 -8.49 12.79 9.29
N VAL A 147 -7.71 13.89 9.21
CA VAL A 147 -6.52 14.10 10.05
C VAL A 147 -6.92 14.38 11.50
N GLU A 148 -8.08 15.00 11.73
CA GLU A 148 -8.58 15.31 13.09
C GLU A 148 -8.86 14.04 13.90
N ALA A 149 -9.34 12.97 13.22
CA ALA A 149 -9.58 11.67 13.84
C ALA A 149 -8.32 11.07 14.46
N VAL A 150 -7.13 11.35 13.89
CA VAL A 150 -5.84 10.92 14.45
C VAL A 150 -5.60 11.53 15.83
N GLN A 151 -5.90 12.82 15.99
CA GLN A 151 -5.71 13.52 17.26
C GLN A 151 -6.69 12.98 18.31
N ASN A 152 -7.95 12.78 17.93
CA ASN A 152 -8.97 12.19 18.81
C ASN A 152 -8.59 10.77 19.23
N ALA A 153 -8.07 9.96 18.32
CA ALA A 153 -7.60 8.60 18.63
C ALA A 153 -6.42 8.60 19.61
N ILE A 154 -5.52 9.58 19.52
CA ILE A 154 -4.41 9.75 20.49
C ILE A 154 -4.96 10.14 21.87
N LEU A 155 -6.00 10.97 21.94
CA LEU A 155 -6.66 11.32 23.20
C LEU A 155 -7.38 10.13 23.83
N LEU A 156 -7.93 9.24 23.02
CA LEU A 156 -8.52 7.96 23.43
C LEU A 156 -7.49 6.83 23.62
N SER A 157 -6.21 7.19 23.77
CA SER A 157 -5.19 6.24 24.21
C SER A 157 -5.51 5.69 25.61
N GLU A 158 -4.97 4.51 25.93
CA GLU A 158 -5.16 3.79 27.20
C GLU A 158 -6.56 3.19 27.41
N SER A 159 -7.46 3.29 26.42
CA SER A 159 -8.72 2.55 26.41
C SER A 159 -8.51 1.04 26.48
N GLU A 160 -9.37 0.32 27.19
CA GLU A 160 -9.29 -1.13 27.36
C GLU A 160 -9.99 -1.87 26.21
N LEU A 161 -9.26 -2.73 25.50
CA LEU A 161 -9.81 -3.75 24.62
C LEU A 161 -9.40 -5.13 25.12
N HIS A 162 -10.36 -6.03 25.32
CA HIS A 162 -10.14 -7.37 25.89
C HIS A 162 -9.30 -7.35 27.19
N ASN A 163 -9.58 -6.39 28.08
CA ASN A 163 -8.85 -6.16 29.33
C ASN A 163 -7.37 -5.78 29.15
N ARG A 164 -7.00 -5.25 27.99
CA ARG A 164 -5.65 -4.73 27.72
C ARG A 164 -5.73 -3.27 27.33
N PRO A 165 -4.99 -2.36 28.00
CA PRO A 165 -4.96 -0.96 27.60
C PRO A 165 -4.19 -0.82 26.29
N LEU A 166 -4.81 -0.14 25.32
CA LEU A 166 -4.19 0.15 24.03
C LEU A 166 -3.20 1.30 24.14
N LYS A 167 -2.12 1.22 23.36
CA LYS A 167 -1.18 2.32 23.18
C LYS A 167 -1.34 2.92 21.79
N VAL A 168 -1.84 4.14 21.71
CA VAL A 168 -2.12 4.82 20.44
C VAL A 168 -1.08 5.92 20.19
N THR A 169 -0.44 5.94 19.03
CA THR A 169 0.51 6.98 18.60
C THR A 169 0.36 7.28 17.12
N SER A 170 0.65 8.51 16.66
CA SER A 170 0.67 8.81 15.24
C SER A 170 1.64 7.90 14.47
N LYS A 171 1.26 7.46 13.27
CA LYS A 171 2.13 6.64 12.43
C LYS A 171 3.34 7.46 11.98
N ARG A 172 4.52 6.85 12.01
CA ARG A 172 5.73 7.46 11.48
C ARG A 172 5.88 7.11 10.02
N THR A 173 6.10 8.10 9.16
CA THR A 173 6.48 7.88 7.77
C THR A 173 7.82 7.14 7.74
N ASN A 174 7.88 6.05 6.97
CA ASN A 174 9.11 5.29 6.84
C ASN A 174 10.00 5.98 5.79
N VAL A 175 10.81 6.95 6.22
CA VAL A 175 11.80 7.60 5.33
C VAL A 175 12.93 6.60 5.06
N PRO A 176 13.02 6.03 3.84
CA PRO A 176 14.06 5.06 3.52
C PRO A 176 15.44 5.71 3.65
N GLY A 177 16.35 5.10 4.41
CA GLY A 177 17.69 5.64 4.67
C GLY A 177 17.86 6.39 6.00
N MET A 178 16.75 6.80 6.64
CA MET A 178 16.78 7.34 8.01
C MET A 178 16.68 6.21 9.06
N LYS A 179 17.35 5.08 8.83
CA LYS A 179 17.68 4.17 9.94
C LYS A 179 18.61 4.97 10.80
N GLY A 180 18.08 5.59 11.86
CA GLY A 180 18.86 6.38 12.79
C GLY A 180 20.14 5.61 13.06
N PHE A 181 21.25 6.14 12.56
CA PHE A 181 22.55 5.79 13.08
C PHE A 181 22.37 6.09 14.56
N ARG A 182 22.04 5.06 15.35
CA ARG A 182 22.33 5.08 16.78
C ARG A 182 23.84 5.07 16.78
N GLY A 183 24.39 6.25 16.52
CA GLY A 183 25.79 6.54 16.56
C GLY A 183 26.17 6.03 17.91
N ARG A 184 26.89 4.91 17.92
CA ARG A 184 27.72 4.55 19.05
C ARG A 184 28.49 5.85 19.31
N PRO A 185 28.25 6.55 20.42
CA PRO A 185 28.65 7.94 20.56
C PRO A 185 30.11 8.00 20.18
N TYR A 186 30.41 8.71 19.08
CA TYR A 186 31.77 9.07 18.79
C TYR A 186 32.18 9.89 20.00
N ALA A 187 33.08 9.36 20.80
CA ALA A 187 33.59 10.01 21.99
C ALA A 187 34.83 10.80 21.55
N PRO A 188 34.70 12.08 21.15
CA PRO A 188 35.84 12.90 20.72
C PRO A 188 36.80 13.24 21.88
N TYR A 189 36.56 12.72 23.08
CA TYR A 189 37.36 13.00 24.27
C TYR A 189 37.81 11.76 25.04
N TYR A 190 38.08 10.67 24.32
CA TYR A 190 39.08 9.72 24.80
C TYR A 190 40.24 9.71 23.81
N GLY A 191 41.05 10.77 23.90
CA GLY A 191 42.46 10.60 23.64
C GLY A 191 42.95 9.35 24.39
N TYR A 192 43.70 8.51 23.68
CA TYR A 192 44.58 7.48 24.20
C TYR A 192 44.52 7.29 25.72
N ARG A 193 43.50 6.60 26.22
CA ARG A 193 43.68 5.88 27.47
C ARG A 193 44.54 4.68 27.10
N PRO A 194 45.82 4.59 27.51
CA PRO A 194 46.52 3.33 27.40
C PRO A 194 45.62 2.30 28.07
N ARG A 195 45.40 1.16 27.40
CA ARG A 195 44.70 0.04 28.02
C ARG A 195 45.35 -0.16 29.38
N ARG A 196 44.63 0.19 30.45
CA ARG A 196 45.10 -0.07 31.81
C ARG A 196 45.51 -1.54 31.81
N PRO A 197 46.76 -1.90 32.14
CA PRO A 197 47.04 -3.29 32.42
C PRO A 197 46.06 -3.69 33.50
N PHE A 198 45.34 -4.78 33.26
CA PHE A 198 44.36 -5.35 34.16
C PHE A 198 45.01 -5.50 35.53
N SER A 199 44.79 -4.53 36.42
CA SER A 199 45.25 -4.60 37.80
C SER A 199 44.28 -5.55 38.48
N ALA A 200 44.66 -6.82 38.49
CA ALA A 200 43.95 -7.84 39.24
C ALA A 200 43.94 -7.42 40.72
N PRO A 201 42.77 -7.31 41.37
CA PRO A 201 42.72 -7.09 42.80
C PRO A 201 43.30 -8.33 43.49
N TYR A 202 44.39 -8.11 44.21
CA TYR A 202 44.95 -8.96 45.26
C TYR A 202 44.85 -10.50 45.08
N GLY A 203 45.98 -11.14 44.73
CA GLY A 203 46.29 -12.47 45.26
C GLY A 203 46.22 -13.69 44.32
N LYS A 204 46.45 -13.56 43.02
CA LYS A 204 46.76 -14.75 42.18
C LYS A 204 47.98 -14.50 41.30
N VAL A 205 49.11 -15.10 41.68
CA VAL A 205 50.29 -15.30 40.84
C VAL A 205 49.87 -15.71 39.42
N PRO A 206 50.48 -15.16 38.36
CA PRO A 206 50.28 -15.66 37.01
C PRO A 206 50.74 -17.11 36.97
N ARG A 207 49.80 -18.05 37.06
CA ARG A 207 50.10 -19.42 36.65
C ARG A 207 50.36 -19.33 35.16
N PHE A 208 51.63 -19.32 34.79
CA PHE A 208 52.08 -19.68 33.45
C PHE A 208 51.14 -20.77 32.94
N ARG A 209 50.43 -20.48 31.84
CA ARG A 209 49.73 -21.51 31.10
C ARG A 209 50.81 -22.53 30.73
N ARG A 210 50.90 -23.62 31.49
CA ARG A 210 51.66 -24.80 31.07
C ARG A 210 51.14 -25.14 29.68
N PRO A 211 52.01 -25.33 28.68
CA PRO A 211 51.57 -25.81 27.38
C PRO A 211 50.78 -27.10 27.59
N MET A 212 49.63 -27.20 26.94
CA MET A 212 48.77 -28.38 26.96
C MET A 212 49.65 -29.63 26.80
N ARG A 213 49.78 -30.42 27.86
CA ARG A 213 50.24 -31.80 27.71
C ARG A 213 49.10 -32.56 27.04
N TYR A 214 49.31 -32.86 25.76
CA TYR A 214 48.60 -33.88 25.01
C TYR A 214 48.36 -35.13 25.89
N ARG A 215 47.08 -35.47 26.12
CA ARG A 215 46.68 -36.76 26.70
C ARG A 215 46.04 -37.56 25.57
N PRO A 216 46.72 -38.59 25.04
CA PRO A 216 46.12 -39.46 24.03
C PRO A 216 44.98 -40.26 24.67
N TYR A 217 43.93 -40.47 23.89
CA TYR A 217 42.80 -41.31 24.22
C TYR A 217 43.26 -42.77 24.36
N TYR A 218 42.75 -43.45 25.38
CA TYR A 218 42.59 -44.90 25.45
C TYR A 218 41.10 -45.16 25.62
#